data_AF-A0A7R9V1X2-F1
#
_entry.id   AF-A0A7R9V1X2-F1
#
_cell.length_a   1.000
_cell.length_b   1.000
_cell.length_c   1.000
_cell.angle_alpha   90.00
_cell.angle_beta   90.00
_cell.angle_gamma   90.00
#
_symmetry.space_group_name_H-M   'P 1'
#
loop_
_entity.id
_entity.type
_entity.pdbx_description
1 polymer ?
#
loop_
_entity_poly.entity_id
_entity_poly.type
_entity_poly.pdbx_seq_one_letter_code
_entity_poly.pdbx_strand_id
1 'polypeptide(L)'
;MAPPLGGGSGGDGDGVSVESSWRLLCDGELHAAKLALEAVIQARPDDLQARVLLVDACLELGGEPGSLEEAAEVARRAYDSSIKTGSEQAACAVAAAVSLGSLARQPQLPQEVKQQHRLEAISLLRTVADEATAGRAYALVHYNLGVLLAETAQPDAAMAHARLALGAAASGGAAKASASVLPRGGDGGGDSGEGAGARQQLATLCLVLCSLLMTTRQQHAAALKLLSAAPAVEHSSADASGVEPLHLCEVLLARTQARLLADHASDAGGAMARLARLKKRCIAAVAGGERAHTQAELRAFVWQDLALMCAQAGDHANARVCVVEALRLTPWDARAHVAVGRVHEAAGAAAA
;
A
#
# COMPACT_ATOMS: atom_id res chain seq x y z
N MET A 1 -40.35 -36.74 41.99
CA MET A 1 -39.08 -36.03 41.87
C MET A 1 -38.58 -36.21 40.45
N ALA A 2 -38.87 -35.24 39.60
CA ALA A 2 -38.34 -35.14 38.24
C ALA A 2 -37.15 -34.16 38.26
N PRO A 3 -36.09 -34.37 37.47
CA PRO A 3 -34.99 -33.42 37.39
C PRO A 3 -35.44 -32.13 36.70
N PRO A 4 -34.86 -30.98 37.06
CA PRO A 4 -35.18 -29.71 36.41
C PRO A 4 -34.65 -29.73 34.98
N LEU A 5 -35.49 -29.27 34.06
CA LEU A 5 -35.14 -28.95 32.69
C LEU A 5 -33.98 -27.96 32.72
N GLY A 6 -32.82 -28.39 32.24
CA GLY A 6 -31.65 -27.54 32.06
C GLY A 6 -32.03 -26.39 31.13
N GLY A 7 -31.92 -25.16 31.65
CA GLY A 7 -31.95 -23.97 30.82
C GLY A 7 -30.81 -24.06 29.83
N GLY A 8 -31.14 -24.31 28.56
CA GLY A 8 -30.23 -24.14 27.46
C GLY A 8 -29.79 -22.69 27.48
N SER A 9 -28.52 -22.45 27.80
CA SER A 9 -27.79 -21.26 27.38
C SER A 9 -28.12 -21.09 25.90
N GLY A 10 -28.98 -20.13 25.58
CA GLY A 10 -29.21 -19.73 24.20
C GLY A 10 -27.83 -19.45 23.65
N GLY A 11 -27.36 -20.29 22.73
CA GLY A 11 -26.16 -20.01 21.99
C GLY A 11 -26.44 -18.69 21.31
N ASP A 12 -25.81 -17.62 21.81
CA ASP A 12 -25.57 -16.41 21.06
C ASP A 12 -24.88 -16.91 19.79
N GLY A 13 -25.69 -17.18 18.76
CA GLY A 13 -25.25 -17.86 17.56
C GLY A 13 -24.14 -17.01 17.00
N ASP A 14 -22.93 -17.59 16.91
CA ASP A 14 -21.67 -16.97 16.50
C ASP A 14 -21.92 -15.87 15.47
N GLY A 15 -22.19 -14.67 15.99
CA GLY A 15 -22.64 -13.57 15.19
C GLY A 15 -21.43 -13.10 14.42
N VAL A 16 -21.54 -13.09 13.09
CA VAL A 16 -20.48 -12.56 12.24
C VAL A 16 -20.12 -11.17 12.76
N SER A 17 -18.88 -11.02 13.23
CA SER A 17 -18.38 -9.79 13.86
C SER A 17 -17.37 -9.10 12.96
N VAL A 18 -17.23 -7.79 13.12
CA VAL A 18 -16.21 -7.01 12.40
C VAL A 18 -14.81 -7.56 12.67
N GLU A 19 -14.54 -7.98 13.91
CA GLU A 19 -13.24 -8.55 14.28
C GLU A 19 -12.97 -9.88 13.57
N SER A 20 -13.95 -10.79 13.52
CA SER A 20 -13.80 -12.05 12.78
C SER A 20 -13.56 -11.80 11.29
N SER A 21 -14.27 -10.82 10.71
CA SER A 21 -14.12 -10.45 9.30
C SER A 21 -12.75 -9.82 9.01
N TRP A 22 -12.23 -9.02 9.95
CA TRP A 22 -10.89 -8.45 9.86
C TRP A 22 -9.80 -9.53 9.90
N ARG A 23 -9.96 -10.58 10.74
CA ARG A 23 -9.03 -11.71 10.75
C ARG A 23 -9.00 -12.43 9.41
N LEU A 24 -10.17 -12.69 8.81
CA LEU A 24 -10.26 -13.27 7.45
C LEU A 24 -9.52 -12.41 6.41
N LEU A 25 -9.63 -11.08 6.52
CA LEU A 25 -8.90 -10.15 5.66
C LEU A 25 -7.37 -10.27 5.85
N CYS A 26 -6.90 -10.34 7.10
CA CYS A 26 -5.49 -10.53 7.41
C CYS A 26 -4.95 -11.89 6.96
N ASP A 27 -5.77 -12.94 7.01
CA ASP A 27 -5.43 -14.28 6.54
C ASP A 27 -5.46 -14.40 5.00
N GLY A 28 -5.91 -13.35 4.31
CA GLY A 28 -6.03 -13.32 2.85
C GLY A 28 -7.25 -14.07 2.30
N GLU A 29 -8.20 -14.44 3.16
CA GLU A 29 -9.47 -15.06 2.77
C GLU A 29 -10.47 -13.99 2.28
N LEU A 30 -10.10 -13.27 1.22
CA LEU A 30 -10.77 -12.04 0.77
C LEU A 30 -12.27 -12.21 0.50
N HIS A 31 -12.68 -13.30 -0.17
CA HIS A 31 -14.10 -13.60 -0.43
C HIS A 31 -14.89 -13.87 0.84
N ALA A 32 -14.30 -14.63 1.78
CA ALA A 32 -14.95 -14.92 3.06
C ALA A 32 -15.08 -13.65 3.90
N ALA A 33 -14.02 -12.83 3.94
CA ALA A 33 -14.03 -11.52 4.58
C ALA A 33 -15.11 -10.61 3.99
N LYS A 34 -15.22 -10.54 2.65
CA LYS A 34 -16.25 -9.76 1.94
C LYS A 34 -17.66 -10.18 2.36
N LEU A 35 -17.99 -11.46 2.25
CA LEU A 35 -19.31 -11.99 2.61
C LEU A 35 -19.65 -11.74 4.09
N ALA A 36 -18.66 -11.89 4.97
CA ALA A 36 -18.82 -11.62 6.39
C ALA A 36 -19.12 -10.13 6.67
N LEU A 37 -18.40 -9.22 6.01
CA LEU A 37 -18.61 -7.77 6.14
C LEU A 37 -19.95 -7.32 5.56
N GLU A 38 -20.39 -7.89 4.44
CA GLU A 38 -21.73 -7.65 3.88
C GLU A 38 -22.83 -8.04 4.88
N ALA A 39 -22.71 -9.21 5.53
CA ALA A 39 -23.65 -9.64 6.55
C ALA A 39 -23.67 -8.68 7.76
N VAL A 40 -22.49 -8.18 8.18
CA VAL A 40 -22.39 -7.18 9.25
C VAL A 40 -23.09 -5.88 8.86
N ILE A 41 -22.86 -5.37 7.65
CA ILE A 41 -23.47 -4.13 7.15
C ILE A 41 -24.98 -4.30 6.98
N GLN A 42 -25.46 -5.47 6.56
CA GLN A 42 -26.88 -5.75 6.47
C GLN A 42 -27.55 -5.71 7.86
N ALA A 43 -26.89 -6.25 8.88
CA ALA A 43 -27.36 -6.19 10.26
C ALA A 43 -27.23 -4.79 10.89
N ARG A 44 -26.18 -4.05 10.54
CA ARG A 44 -25.85 -2.72 11.08
C ARG A 44 -25.44 -1.76 9.95
N PRO A 45 -26.42 -1.15 9.26
CA PRO A 45 -26.13 -0.30 8.09
C PRO A 45 -25.25 0.91 8.37
N ASP A 46 -25.23 1.41 9.61
CA ASP A 46 -24.46 2.58 10.02
C ASP A 46 -23.05 2.24 10.54
N ASP A 47 -22.63 0.96 10.49
CA ASP A 47 -21.28 0.53 10.89
C ASP A 47 -20.25 0.98 9.83
N LEU A 48 -19.68 2.17 10.05
CA LEU A 48 -18.67 2.79 9.18
C LEU A 48 -17.40 1.95 9.08
N GLN A 49 -17.01 1.28 10.17
CA GLN A 49 -15.82 0.43 10.19
C GLN A 49 -16.00 -0.79 9.27
N ALA A 50 -17.15 -1.47 9.37
CA ALA A 50 -17.44 -2.60 8.49
C ALA A 50 -17.42 -2.19 7.00
N ARG A 51 -17.91 -0.99 6.68
CA ARG A 51 -17.86 -0.44 5.32
C ARG A 51 -16.43 -0.16 4.86
N VAL A 52 -15.58 0.45 5.70
CA VAL A 52 -14.18 0.70 5.35
C VAL A 52 -13.43 -0.62 5.11
N LEU A 53 -13.65 -1.63 5.95
CA LEU A 53 -13.04 -2.95 5.73
C LEU A 53 -13.58 -3.65 4.48
N LEU A 54 -14.86 -3.45 4.14
CA LEU A 54 -15.44 -4.01 2.90
C LEU A 54 -14.78 -3.37 1.68
N VAL A 55 -14.51 -2.06 1.74
CA VAL A 55 -13.76 -1.34 0.71
C VAL A 55 -12.36 -1.96 0.55
N ASP A 56 -11.63 -2.18 1.64
CA ASP A 56 -10.31 -2.81 1.61
C ASP A 56 -10.36 -4.22 0.99
N ALA A 57 -11.33 -5.04 1.39
CA ALA A 57 -11.53 -6.37 0.80
C ALA A 57 -11.80 -6.32 -0.71
N CYS A 58 -12.67 -5.41 -1.15
CA CYS A 58 -12.98 -5.23 -2.57
C CYS A 58 -11.80 -4.67 -3.38
N LEU A 59 -10.96 -3.82 -2.79
CA LEU A 59 -9.74 -3.32 -3.42
C LEU A 59 -8.71 -4.44 -3.64
N GLU A 60 -8.51 -5.29 -2.65
CA GLU A 60 -7.62 -6.46 -2.74
C GLU A 60 -8.16 -7.50 -3.75
N LEU A 61 -9.49 -7.60 -3.90
CA LEU A 61 -10.13 -8.43 -4.92
C LEU A 61 -10.06 -7.85 -6.34
N GLY A 62 -9.49 -6.65 -6.56
CA GLY A 62 -9.61 -5.80 -7.76
C GLY A 62 -9.38 -6.43 -9.14
N GLY A 63 -8.94 -7.70 -9.23
CA GLY A 63 -8.97 -8.51 -10.45
C GLY A 63 -10.36 -9.02 -10.84
N GLU A 64 -11.34 -9.00 -9.94
CA GLU A 64 -12.71 -9.44 -10.23
C GLU A 64 -13.55 -8.32 -10.87
N PRO A 65 -14.34 -8.65 -11.92
CA PRO A 65 -15.19 -7.66 -12.58
C PRO A 65 -16.23 -7.10 -11.61
N GLY A 66 -16.27 -5.77 -11.46
CA GLY A 66 -17.24 -5.07 -10.60
C GLY A 66 -16.76 -4.80 -9.18
N SER A 67 -15.68 -5.43 -8.71
CA SER A 67 -15.18 -5.28 -7.33
C SER A 67 -14.75 -3.85 -7.00
N LEU A 68 -14.10 -3.16 -7.95
CA LEU A 68 -13.65 -1.78 -7.75
C LEU A 68 -14.81 -0.77 -7.81
N GLU A 69 -15.81 -1.02 -8.64
CA GLU A 69 -17.03 -0.22 -8.71
C GLU A 69 -17.81 -0.31 -7.39
N GLU A 70 -17.93 -1.52 -6.86
CA GLU A 70 -18.54 -1.80 -5.56
C GLU A 70 -17.75 -1.13 -4.43
N ALA A 71 -16.41 -1.22 -4.42
CA ALA A 71 -15.56 -0.54 -3.44
C ALA A 71 -15.83 0.97 -3.43
N ALA A 72 -15.87 1.61 -4.61
CA ALA A 72 -16.15 3.04 -4.71
C ALA A 72 -17.56 3.41 -4.24
N GLU A 73 -18.57 2.60 -4.55
CA GLU A 73 -19.94 2.83 -4.09
C GLU A 73 -20.08 2.69 -2.57
N VAL A 74 -19.52 1.63 -1.98
CA VAL A 74 -19.52 1.41 -0.53
C VAL A 74 -18.80 2.56 0.18
N ALA A 75 -17.64 2.98 -0.35
CA ALA A 75 -16.85 4.06 0.23
C ALA A 75 -17.56 5.42 0.18
N ARG A 76 -18.25 5.74 -0.94
CA ARG A 76 -19.09 6.96 -1.04
C ARG A 76 -20.20 6.97 0.02
N ARG A 77 -20.93 5.85 0.14
CA ARG A 77 -22.00 5.73 1.15
C ARG A 77 -21.46 5.86 2.58
N ALA A 78 -20.27 5.32 2.86
CA ALA A 78 -19.60 5.48 4.15
C ALA A 78 -19.24 6.95 4.41
N TYR A 79 -18.65 7.62 3.42
CA TYR A 79 -18.33 9.04 3.51
C TYR A 79 -19.58 9.91 3.77
N ASP A 80 -20.64 9.75 2.98
CA ASP A 80 -21.88 10.52 3.15
C ASP A 80 -22.52 10.33 4.53
N SER A 81 -22.39 9.13 5.10
CA SER A 81 -22.88 8.81 6.44
C SER A 81 -22.00 9.43 7.52
N SER A 82 -20.68 9.46 7.31
CA SER A 82 -19.68 10.02 8.24
C SER A 82 -19.74 11.54 8.40
N ILE A 83 -20.20 12.28 7.38
CA ILE A 83 -20.40 13.74 7.46
C ILE A 83 -21.33 14.10 8.63
N LYS A 84 -22.27 13.21 8.98
CA LYS A 84 -23.22 13.43 10.08
C LYS A 84 -22.58 13.25 11.46
N THR A 85 -21.50 12.47 11.56
CA THR A 85 -20.88 12.07 12.84
C THR A 85 -19.56 12.78 13.12
N GLY A 86 -18.88 13.29 12.10
CA GLY A 86 -17.69 14.16 12.20
C GLY A 86 -16.38 13.47 12.62
N SER A 87 -16.41 12.43 13.46
CA SER A 87 -15.19 11.82 14.00
C SER A 87 -14.44 10.87 13.05
N GLU A 88 -15.11 10.36 12.02
CA GLU A 88 -14.56 9.33 11.11
C GLU A 88 -14.51 9.75 9.64
N GLN A 89 -14.87 11.02 9.38
CA GLN A 89 -14.98 11.58 8.04
C GLN A 89 -13.67 11.46 7.24
N ALA A 90 -12.53 11.67 7.91
CA ALA A 90 -11.23 11.59 7.23
C ALA A 90 -10.86 10.19 6.75
N ALA A 91 -11.16 9.14 7.54
CA ALA A 91 -10.88 7.78 7.12
C ALA A 91 -11.81 7.34 5.97
N CYS A 92 -13.09 7.68 6.07
CA CYS A 92 -14.06 7.40 5.01
C CYS A 92 -13.70 8.14 3.70
N ALA A 93 -13.25 9.39 3.80
CA ALA A 93 -12.79 10.16 2.64
C ALA A 93 -11.54 9.55 1.99
N VAL A 94 -10.58 9.08 2.79
CA VAL A 94 -9.40 8.38 2.29
C VAL A 94 -9.80 7.10 1.58
N ALA A 95 -10.67 6.27 2.18
CA ALA A 95 -11.16 5.03 1.56
C ALA A 95 -11.88 5.30 0.23
N ALA A 96 -12.73 6.34 0.17
CA ALA A 96 -13.42 6.77 -1.04
C ALA A 96 -12.45 7.25 -2.12
N ALA A 97 -11.50 8.12 -1.75
CA ALA A 97 -10.52 8.64 -2.68
C ALA A 97 -9.58 7.56 -3.24
N VAL A 98 -9.16 6.60 -2.41
CA VAL A 98 -8.36 5.45 -2.84
C VAL A 98 -9.16 4.60 -3.82
N SER A 99 -10.43 4.31 -3.54
CA SER A 99 -11.28 3.51 -4.42
C SER A 99 -11.51 4.16 -5.78
N LEU A 100 -11.83 5.46 -5.79
CA LEU A 100 -11.96 6.25 -7.01
C LEU A 100 -10.63 6.34 -7.77
N GLY A 101 -9.51 6.49 -7.07
CA GLY A 101 -8.18 6.47 -7.66
C GLY A 101 -7.82 5.13 -8.29
N SER A 102 -8.22 4.02 -7.69
CA SER A 102 -8.03 2.67 -8.24
C SER A 102 -8.88 2.45 -9.49
N LEU A 103 -10.17 2.85 -9.46
CA LEU A 103 -11.02 2.87 -10.65
C LEU A 103 -10.38 3.69 -11.79
N ALA A 104 -9.89 4.89 -11.49
CA ALA A 104 -9.27 5.77 -12.48
C ALA A 104 -7.98 5.19 -13.14
N ARG A 105 -7.40 4.11 -12.60
CA ARG A 105 -6.25 3.40 -13.17
C ARG A 105 -6.63 2.20 -14.03
N GLN A 106 -7.88 1.75 -14.00
CA GLN A 106 -8.34 0.64 -14.83
C GLN A 106 -8.11 0.93 -16.31
N PRO A 107 -7.41 0.07 -17.08
CA PRO A 107 -7.08 0.36 -18.47
C PRO A 107 -8.34 0.50 -19.35
N GLN A 108 -9.38 -0.28 -19.07
CA GLN A 108 -10.62 -0.38 -19.87
C GLN A 108 -11.53 0.86 -19.80
N LEU A 109 -11.41 1.71 -18.79
CA LEU A 109 -12.29 2.87 -18.67
C LEU A 109 -11.98 3.94 -19.73
N PRO A 110 -12.98 4.70 -20.21
CA PRO A 110 -12.73 5.90 -21.02
C PRO A 110 -11.92 6.94 -20.26
N GLN A 111 -11.06 7.69 -20.96
CA GLN A 111 -10.18 8.69 -20.32
C GLN A 111 -10.96 9.80 -19.58
N GLU A 112 -12.13 10.18 -20.09
CA GLU A 112 -13.02 11.16 -19.44
C GLU A 112 -13.52 10.68 -18.08
N VAL A 113 -13.95 9.42 -18.00
CA VAL A 113 -14.41 8.77 -16.76
C VAL A 113 -13.26 8.66 -15.76
N LYS A 114 -12.06 8.28 -16.21
CA LYS A 114 -10.86 8.27 -15.35
C LYS A 114 -10.59 9.66 -14.76
N GLN A 115 -10.68 10.69 -15.58
CA GLN A 115 -10.44 12.06 -15.14
C GLN A 115 -11.51 12.53 -14.15
N GLN A 116 -12.78 12.18 -14.38
CA GLN A 116 -13.88 12.48 -13.46
C GLN A 116 -13.64 11.85 -12.08
N HIS A 117 -13.28 10.56 -12.02
CA HIS A 117 -12.97 9.88 -10.75
C HIS A 117 -11.78 10.52 -10.01
N ARG A 118 -10.72 10.93 -10.73
CA ARG A 118 -9.57 11.65 -10.11
C ARG A 118 -10.00 12.99 -9.52
N LEU A 119 -10.79 13.77 -10.26
CA LEU A 119 -11.26 15.08 -9.80
C LEU A 119 -12.18 14.96 -8.59
N GLU A 120 -13.05 13.96 -8.58
CA GLU A 120 -13.91 13.65 -7.44
C GLU A 120 -13.09 13.26 -6.20
N ALA A 121 -12.12 12.34 -6.35
CA ALA A 121 -11.22 11.94 -5.27
C ALA A 121 -10.43 13.13 -4.69
N ILE A 122 -9.91 14.01 -5.57
CA ILE A 122 -9.22 15.24 -5.17
C ILE A 122 -10.16 16.17 -4.39
N SER A 123 -11.40 16.33 -4.85
CA SER A 123 -12.40 17.18 -4.19
C SER A 123 -12.70 16.68 -2.77
N LEU A 124 -12.94 15.38 -2.60
CA LEU A 124 -13.22 14.76 -1.30
C LEU A 124 -12.07 14.98 -0.31
N LEU A 125 -10.83 14.72 -0.75
CA LEU A 125 -9.65 14.90 0.11
C LEU A 125 -9.40 16.36 0.47
N ARG A 126 -9.68 17.31 -0.43
CA ARG A 126 -9.54 18.75 -0.13
C ARG A 126 -10.50 19.20 0.95
N THR A 127 -11.77 18.80 0.87
CA THR A 127 -12.78 19.12 1.90
C THR A 127 -12.32 18.67 3.28
N VAL A 128 -11.80 17.44 3.40
CA VAL A 128 -11.29 16.92 4.67
C VAL A 128 -9.96 17.55 5.08
N ALA A 129 -9.08 17.88 4.14
CA ALA A 129 -7.78 18.49 4.43
C ALA A 129 -7.92 19.88 5.08
N ASP A 130 -8.99 20.62 4.74
CA ASP A 130 -9.27 21.93 5.33
C ASP A 130 -9.78 21.82 6.77
N GLU A 131 -10.38 20.68 7.14
CA GLU A 131 -10.94 20.41 8.47
C GLU A 131 -9.93 19.72 9.42
N ALA A 132 -9.11 18.82 8.89
CA ALA A 132 -8.10 18.10 9.65
C ALA A 132 -6.85 18.97 9.86
N THR A 133 -6.34 19.03 11.09
CA THR A 133 -5.18 19.88 11.41
C THR A 133 -3.92 19.11 11.80
N ALA A 134 -4.03 17.86 12.22
CA ALA A 134 -2.90 17.05 12.67
C ALA A 134 -3.19 15.54 12.69
N GLY A 135 -2.12 14.75 12.91
CA GLY A 135 -2.22 13.31 13.17
C GLY A 135 -2.14 12.42 11.94
N ARG A 136 -2.38 11.12 12.14
CA ARG A 136 -2.25 10.09 11.09
C ARG A 136 -3.23 10.29 9.94
N ALA A 137 -4.49 10.61 10.24
CA ALA A 137 -5.52 10.84 9.23
C ALA A 137 -5.13 12.03 8.33
N TYR A 138 -4.68 13.14 8.93
CA TYR A 138 -4.14 14.29 8.20
C TYR A 138 -2.98 13.90 7.29
N ALA A 139 -2.00 13.13 7.79
CA ALA A 139 -0.88 12.66 6.98
C ALA A 139 -1.32 11.80 5.79
N LEU A 140 -2.28 10.88 5.99
CA LEU A 140 -2.84 10.04 4.92
C LEU A 140 -3.61 10.86 3.87
N VAL A 141 -4.42 11.83 4.30
CA VAL A 141 -5.16 12.73 3.40
C VAL A 141 -4.18 13.47 2.50
N HIS A 142 -3.17 14.12 3.08
CA HIS A 142 -2.17 14.86 2.31
C HIS A 142 -1.30 13.96 1.42
N TYR A 143 -0.97 12.75 1.86
CA TYR A 143 -0.23 11.80 1.02
C TYR A 143 -1.04 11.41 -0.22
N ASN A 144 -2.29 10.98 -0.05
CA ASN A 144 -3.16 10.56 -1.14
C ASN A 144 -3.47 11.73 -2.09
N LEU A 145 -3.67 12.94 -1.56
CA LEU A 145 -3.86 14.14 -2.37
C LEU A 145 -2.61 14.45 -3.18
N GLY A 146 -1.40 14.28 -2.60
CA GLY A 146 -0.13 14.39 -3.31
C GLY A 146 -0.01 13.43 -4.49
N VAL A 147 -0.42 12.16 -4.30
CA VAL A 147 -0.41 11.14 -5.37
C VAL A 147 -1.37 11.53 -6.52
N LEU A 148 -2.62 11.87 -6.21
CA LEU A 148 -3.63 12.24 -7.21
C LEU A 148 -3.27 13.53 -7.97
N LEU A 149 -2.66 14.51 -7.29
CA LEU A 149 -2.17 15.73 -7.94
C LEU A 149 -0.99 15.45 -8.87
N ALA A 150 -0.10 14.52 -8.51
CA ALA A 150 0.98 14.10 -9.39
C ALA A 150 0.44 13.45 -10.68
N GLU A 151 -0.60 12.61 -10.56
CA GLU A 151 -1.27 11.94 -11.69
C GLU A 151 -2.01 12.90 -12.61
N THR A 152 -2.51 14.02 -12.07
CA THR A 152 -3.17 15.08 -12.84
C THR A 152 -2.20 16.16 -13.32
N ALA A 153 -0.91 15.84 -13.39
CA ALA A 153 0.17 16.72 -13.87
C ALA A 153 0.28 18.05 -13.11
N GLN A 154 0.02 18.05 -11.80
CA GLN A 154 0.22 19.19 -10.90
C GLN A 154 1.37 18.93 -9.91
N PRO A 155 2.64 18.84 -10.40
CA PRO A 155 3.76 18.38 -9.57
C PRO A 155 4.14 19.34 -8.44
N ASP A 156 3.87 20.65 -8.56
CA ASP A 156 4.11 21.62 -7.49
C ASP A 156 3.16 21.45 -6.31
N ALA A 157 1.86 21.35 -6.61
CA ALA A 157 0.85 21.09 -5.58
C ALA A 157 1.07 19.72 -4.94
N ALA A 158 1.39 18.70 -5.74
CA ALA A 158 1.74 17.37 -5.26
C ALA A 158 2.91 17.40 -4.26
N MET A 159 3.98 18.15 -4.59
CA MET A 159 5.15 18.30 -3.71
C MET A 159 4.79 18.99 -2.39
N ALA A 160 3.93 20.02 -2.43
CA ALA A 160 3.48 20.72 -1.23
C ALA A 160 2.72 19.77 -0.29
N HIS A 161 1.75 19.01 -0.81
CA HIS A 161 0.98 18.05 -0.01
C HIS A 161 1.85 16.89 0.50
N ALA A 162 2.78 16.36 -0.30
CA ALA A 162 3.71 15.32 0.15
C ALA A 162 4.60 15.77 1.32
N ARG A 163 5.02 17.04 1.34
CA ARG A 163 5.78 17.63 2.46
C ARG A 163 4.94 17.80 3.73
N LEU A 164 3.67 18.22 3.58
CA LEU A 164 2.74 18.30 4.72
C LEU A 164 2.50 16.91 5.33
N ALA A 165 2.28 15.90 4.49
CA ALA A 165 2.14 14.51 4.93
C ALA A 165 3.39 13.99 5.65
N LEU A 166 4.58 14.25 5.10
CA LEU A 166 5.85 13.88 5.74
C LEU A 166 6.03 14.57 7.10
N GLY A 167 5.74 15.86 7.18
CA GLY A 167 5.81 16.63 8.42
C GLY A 167 4.89 16.05 9.50
N ALA A 168 3.66 15.72 9.14
CA ALA A 168 2.69 15.10 10.05
C ALA A 168 3.04 13.66 10.46
N ALA A 169 3.61 12.88 9.55
CA ALA A 169 4.09 11.53 9.86
C ALA A 169 5.30 11.55 10.81
N ALA A 170 6.18 12.55 10.68
CA ALA A 170 7.36 12.72 11.52
C ALA A 170 7.06 13.35 12.89
N SER A 171 6.08 14.26 12.98
CA SER A 171 5.80 15.05 14.18
C SER A 171 4.97 14.33 15.24
N GLY A 172 4.53 13.09 15.02
CA GLY A 172 3.62 12.34 15.91
C GLY A 172 4.14 12.00 17.32
N GLY A 173 5.14 12.72 17.85
CA GLY A 173 5.53 12.63 19.25
C GLY A 173 4.46 13.22 20.18
N ALA A 174 3.90 12.39 21.05
CA ALA A 174 3.21 12.74 22.31
C ALA A 174 1.91 13.57 22.26
N ALA A 175 1.32 13.87 21.10
CA ALA A 175 -0.07 14.34 21.08
C ALA A 175 -0.98 13.16 21.45
N LYS A 176 -1.61 13.21 22.64
CA LYS A 176 -2.61 12.25 23.13
C LYS A 176 -3.50 11.82 21.96
N ALA A 177 -3.40 10.55 21.59
CA ALA A 177 -4.09 9.95 20.46
C ALA A 177 -5.61 9.91 20.74
N SER A 178 -6.28 11.03 20.50
CA SER A 178 -7.74 11.06 20.43
C SER A 178 -8.14 10.48 19.07
N ALA A 179 -8.91 9.39 19.13
CA ALA A 179 -9.58 8.69 18.03
C ALA A 179 -8.66 7.98 17.01
N SER A 180 -8.26 6.76 17.37
CA SER A 180 -8.00 5.72 16.37
C SER A 180 -9.29 5.43 15.61
N VAL A 181 -9.33 5.67 14.29
CA VAL A 181 -10.48 5.38 13.41
C VAL A 181 -10.45 3.93 12.89
N LEU A 182 -9.50 3.11 13.36
CA LEU A 182 -9.54 1.66 13.19
C LEU A 182 -9.26 1.03 14.55
N PRO A 183 -10.26 0.46 15.25
CA PRO A 183 -9.97 -0.40 16.38
C PRO A 183 -9.31 -1.67 15.83
N ARG A 184 -8.07 -1.92 16.25
CA ARG A 184 -7.58 -3.28 16.35
C ARG A 184 -8.36 -3.93 17.49
N GLY A 185 -9.21 -4.89 17.15
CA GLY A 185 -9.87 -5.75 18.12
C GLY A 185 -8.81 -6.48 18.93
N GLY A 186 -8.67 -6.08 20.20
CA GLY A 186 -7.63 -6.55 21.09
C GLY A 186 -7.41 -5.55 22.21
N ASP A 187 -8.36 -5.49 23.15
CA ASP A 187 -8.27 -4.76 24.44
C ASP A 187 -7.21 -5.38 25.39
N GLY A 188 -6.03 -5.70 24.84
CA GLY A 188 -4.91 -6.32 25.54
C GLY A 188 -3.78 -5.34 25.80
N GLY A 189 -4.04 -4.20 26.45
CA GLY A 189 -3.13 -3.45 27.36
C GLY A 189 -1.64 -3.25 27.04
N GLY A 190 -1.17 -3.38 25.80
CA GLY A 190 0.25 -3.30 25.39
C GLY A 190 0.56 -2.08 24.52
N ASP A 191 0.27 -0.89 25.04
CA ASP A 191 0.23 0.38 24.31
C ASP A 191 1.64 1.01 24.18
N SER A 192 2.28 0.94 23.00
CA SER A 192 3.28 1.94 22.51
C SER A 192 4.05 1.56 21.23
N GLY A 193 4.15 0.27 20.87
CA GLY A 193 5.03 -0.15 19.76
C GLY A 193 4.43 -0.01 18.35
N GLU A 194 3.15 -0.37 18.19
CA GLU A 194 2.58 -0.64 16.87
C GLU A 194 2.35 0.62 16.00
N GLY A 195 2.17 1.78 16.62
CA GLY A 195 2.01 3.05 15.91
C GLY A 195 3.31 3.57 15.29
N ALA A 196 4.48 3.12 15.73
CA ALA A 196 5.76 3.57 15.20
C ALA A 196 5.98 3.07 13.75
N GLY A 197 5.73 1.77 13.52
CA GLY A 197 5.91 1.15 12.20
C GLY A 197 5.05 1.79 11.11
N ALA A 198 3.75 1.95 11.35
CA ALA A 198 2.84 2.56 10.37
C ALA A 198 3.21 4.01 10.02
N ARG A 199 3.67 4.79 11.00
CA ARG A 199 4.15 6.17 10.75
C ARG A 199 5.43 6.17 9.93
N GLN A 200 6.35 5.27 10.24
CA GLN A 200 7.60 5.13 9.50
C GLN A 200 7.36 4.71 8.05
N GLN A 201 6.43 3.78 7.81
CA GLN A 201 6.01 3.37 6.47
C GLN A 201 5.44 4.56 5.70
N LEU A 202 4.54 5.33 6.31
CA LEU A 202 3.96 6.52 5.66
C LEU A 202 5.00 7.60 5.37
N ALA A 203 5.91 7.87 6.30
CA ALA A 203 7.03 8.80 6.08
C ALA A 203 7.90 8.34 4.91
N THR A 204 8.19 7.04 4.83
CA THR A 204 8.94 6.44 3.72
C THR A 204 8.22 6.62 2.38
N LEU A 205 6.91 6.38 2.33
CA LEU A 205 6.10 6.60 1.13
C LEU A 205 6.11 8.08 0.70
N CYS A 206 6.04 9.01 1.65
CA CYS A 206 6.13 10.44 1.36
C CYS A 206 7.51 10.83 0.78
N LEU A 207 8.60 10.28 1.32
CA LEU A 207 9.95 10.50 0.79
C LEU A 207 10.11 9.95 -0.62
N VAL A 208 9.56 8.75 -0.88
CA VAL A 208 9.51 8.17 -2.23
C VAL A 208 8.74 9.09 -3.19
N LEU A 209 7.54 9.54 -2.82
CA LEU A 209 6.76 10.46 -3.66
C LEU A 209 7.51 11.77 -3.95
N CYS A 210 8.08 12.41 -2.92
CA CYS A 210 8.91 13.60 -3.10
C CYS A 210 10.08 13.34 -4.05
N SER A 211 10.78 12.22 -3.91
CA SER A 211 11.92 11.89 -4.77
C SER A 211 11.50 11.74 -6.24
N LEU A 212 10.37 11.07 -6.51
CA LEU A 212 9.84 10.90 -7.87
C LEU A 212 9.48 12.26 -8.49
N LEU A 213 8.85 13.14 -7.72
CA LEU A 213 8.51 14.51 -8.14
C LEU A 213 9.75 15.41 -8.36
N MET A 214 10.87 15.12 -7.69
CA MET A 214 12.14 15.80 -7.92
C MET A 214 12.84 15.26 -9.18
N THR A 215 12.76 13.95 -9.42
CA THR A 215 13.27 13.29 -10.63
C THR A 215 12.60 13.85 -11.89
N THR A 216 11.28 14.12 -11.88
CA THR A 216 10.60 14.74 -13.02
C THR A 216 11.09 16.17 -13.31
N ARG A 217 11.71 16.83 -12.33
CA ARG A 217 12.38 18.14 -12.47
C ARG A 217 13.89 18.04 -12.71
N GLN A 218 14.40 16.85 -13.01
CA GLN A 218 15.83 16.56 -13.20
C GLN A 218 16.69 16.84 -11.95
N GLN A 219 16.10 16.83 -10.75
CA GLN A 219 16.81 17.06 -9.49
C GLN A 219 17.30 15.76 -8.83
N HIS A 220 17.96 14.89 -9.62
CA HIS A 220 18.32 13.51 -9.21
C HIS A 220 19.22 13.45 -7.98
N ALA A 221 20.27 14.28 -7.91
CA ALA A 221 21.17 14.33 -6.76
C ALA A 221 20.45 14.69 -5.45
N ALA A 222 19.50 15.63 -5.52
CA ALA A 222 18.73 16.07 -4.36
C ALA A 222 17.69 15.00 -3.96
N ALA A 223 17.08 14.33 -4.94
CA ALA A 223 16.19 13.18 -4.70
C ALA A 223 16.93 12.03 -3.99
N LEU A 224 18.15 11.70 -4.44
CA LEU A 224 18.97 10.64 -3.83
C LEU A 224 19.36 10.99 -2.39
N LYS A 225 19.77 12.24 -2.13
CA LYS A 225 20.05 12.74 -0.77
C LYS A 225 18.82 12.62 0.13
N LEU A 226 17.65 13.01 -0.35
CA LEU A 226 16.40 12.90 0.39
C LEU A 226 16.08 11.44 0.75
N LEU A 227 16.20 10.52 -0.19
CA LEU A 227 15.96 9.10 0.06
C LEU A 227 17.01 8.45 0.95
N SER A 228 18.24 8.96 0.98
CA SER A 228 19.28 8.46 1.88
C SER A 228 19.02 8.82 3.35
N ALA A 229 18.18 9.84 3.59
CA ALA A 229 17.70 10.23 4.92
C ALA A 229 16.42 9.48 5.32
N ALA A 230 15.91 8.56 4.49
CA ALA A 230 14.75 7.77 4.85
C ALA A 230 15.06 6.93 6.09
N PRO A 231 14.16 6.91 7.09
CA PRO A 231 14.39 6.19 8.32
C PRO A 231 14.53 4.70 7.97
N ALA A 232 15.66 4.09 8.34
CA ALA A 232 15.83 2.66 8.20
C ALA A 232 14.70 1.99 8.97
N VAL A 233 13.86 1.18 8.30
CA VAL A 233 12.77 0.44 8.95
C VAL A 233 13.38 -0.30 10.12
N GLU A 234 13.11 0.20 11.33
CA GLU A 234 13.70 -0.37 12.52
C GLU A 234 13.00 -1.70 12.72
N HIS A 235 13.74 -2.75 12.44
CA HIS A 235 13.37 -4.14 12.65
C HIS A 235 13.18 -4.34 14.15
N SER A 236 11.96 -4.10 14.64
CA SER A 236 11.60 -4.33 16.03
C SER A 236 11.98 -5.77 16.37
N SER A 237 12.82 -5.96 17.38
CA SER A 237 13.50 -7.22 17.68
C SER A 237 12.54 -8.41 17.54
N ALA A 238 12.75 -9.20 16.50
CA ALA A 238 11.82 -10.19 16.00
C ALA A 238 11.29 -11.11 17.10
N ASP A 239 9.98 -11.38 17.04
CA ASP A 239 9.38 -12.57 17.65
C ASP A 239 10.15 -13.84 17.22
N ALA A 240 10.03 -14.91 18.01
CA ALA A 240 10.82 -16.13 17.89
C ALA A 240 10.80 -16.83 16.51
N SER A 241 9.91 -16.43 15.59
CA SER A 241 9.89 -16.89 14.20
C SER A 241 10.96 -16.23 13.31
N GLY A 242 11.48 -15.06 13.69
CA GLY A 242 12.61 -14.40 13.03
C GLY A 242 12.39 -13.93 11.58
N VAL A 243 11.18 -14.08 11.02
CA VAL A 243 10.86 -13.69 9.64
C VAL A 243 9.93 -12.49 9.66
N GLU A 244 10.44 -11.34 9.20
CA GLU A 244 9.65 -10.13 9.11
C GLU A 244 8.92 -10.00 7.77
N PRO A 245 7.69 -9.43 7.76
CA PRO A 245 6.96 -9.15 6.55
C PRO A 245 7.71 -8.15 5.67
N LEU A 246 7.68 -8.40 4.36
CA LEU A 246 8.21 -7.45 3.39
C LEU A 246 7.19 -6.34 3.14
N HIS A 247 7.52 -5.09 3.48
CA HIS A 247 6.61 -3.97 3.26
C HIS A 247 6.78 -3.32 1.87
N LEU A 248 5.65 -2.98 1.23
CA LEU A 248 5.63 -2.27 -0.07
C LEU A 248 6.50 -1.01 -0.07
N CYS A 249 6.48 -0.22 1.00
CA CYS A 249 7.25 1.02 1.09
C CYS A 249 8.77 0.78 1.02
N GLU A 250 9.27 -0.32 1.57
CA GLU A 250 10.69 -0.69 1.52
C GLU A 250 11.10 -1.08 0.12
N VAL A 251 10.25 -1.87 -0.57
CA VAL A 251 10.44 -2.25 -1.96
C VAL A 251 10.49 -1.01 -2.84
N LEU A 252 9.52 -0.08 -2.69
CA LEU A 252 9.49 1.16 -3.44
C LEU A 252 10.71 2.05 -3.16
N LEU A 253 11.11 2.18 -1.89
CA LEU A 253 12.30 2.95 -1.50
C LEU A 253 13.56 2.40 -2.17
N ALA A 254 13.83 1.11 -2.01
CA ALA A 254 15.03 0.47 -2.54
C ALA A 254 15.07 0.51 -4.07
N ARG A 255 13.94 0.29 -4.75
CA ARG A 255 13.83 0.40 -6.22
C ARG A 255 14.11 1.82 -6.70
N THR A 256 13.54 2.82 -6.04
CA THR A 256 13.73 4.22 -6.42
C THR A 256 15.18 4.66 -6.21
N GLN A 257 15.79 4.27 -5.08
CA GLN A 257 17.22 4.49 -4.84
C GLN A 257 18.10 3.80 -5.88
N ALA A 258 17.82 2.54 -6.22
CA ALA A 258 18.60 1.81 -7.22
C ALA A 258 18.56 2.47 -8.59
N ARG A 259 17.37 2.92 -9.04
CA ARG A 259 17.23 3.65 -10.32
C ARG A 259 18.00 4.97 -10.32
N LEU A 260 17.89 5.76 -9.25
CA LEU A 260 18.62 7.02 -9.13
C LEU A 260 20.15 6.83 -9.12
N LEU A 261 20.64 5.76 -8.50
CA LEU A 261 22.07 5.42 -8.50
C LEU A 261 22.55 5.01 -9.88
N ALA A 262 21.78 4.17 -10.58
CA ALA A 262 22.10 3.71 -11.93
C ALA A 262 22.09 4.87 -12.95
N ASP A 263 21.03 5.68 -12.95
CA ASP A 263 20.82 6.72 -13.96
C ASP A 263 21.73 7.95 -13.75
N HIS A 264 21.97 8.35 -12.50
CA HIS A 264 22.63 9.63 -12.21
C HIS A 264 24.04 9.51 -11.64
N ALA A 265 24.27 8.58 -10.71
CA ALA A 265 25.58 8.41 -10.11
C ALA A 265 26.53 7.55 -10.96
N SER A 266 26.01 6.94 -12.04
CA SER A 266 26.69 5.86 -12.77
C SER A 266 27.18 4.75 -11.83
N ASP A 267 26.50 4.57 -10.69
CA ASP A 267 26.86 3.63 -9.64
C ASP A 267 25.98 2.38 -9.75
N ALA A 268 26.18 1.65 -10.85
CA ALA A 268 25.49 0.38 -11.09
C ALA A 268 25.79 -0.64 -9.97
N GLY A 269 26.99 -0.61 -9.41
CA GLY A 269 27.40 -1.47 -8.29
C GLY A 269 26.57 -1.22 -7.03
N GLY A 270 26.41 0.05 -6.63
CA GLY A 270 25.56 0.45 -5.51
C GLY A 270 24.09 0.12 -5.72
N ALA A 271 23.57 0.32 -6.94
CA ALA A 271 22.21 -0.06 -7.32
C ALA A 271 21.96 -1.57 -7.18
N MET A 272 22.85 -2.39 -7.75
CA MET A 272 22.77 -3.86 -7.65
C MET A 272 22.88 -4.34 -6.21
N ALA A 273 23.79 -3.79 -5.41
CA ALA A 273 23.95 -4.17 -4.00
C ALA A 273 22.67 -3.91 -3.18
N ARG A 274 21.96 -2.81 -3.44
CA ARG A 274 20.67 -2.51 -2.79
C ARG A 274 19.59 -3.53 -3.17
N LEU A 275 19.43 -3.81 -4.46
CA LEU A 275 18.44 -4.78 -4.95
C LEU A 275 18.76 -6.21 -4.49
N ALA A 276 20.03 -6.59 -4.41
CA ALA A 276 20.45 -7.89 -3.90
C ALA A 276 20.10 -8.09 -2.40
N ARG A 277 20.25 -7.04 -1.58
CA ARG A 277 19.79 -7.07 -0.17
C ARG A 277 18.28 -7.24 -0.09
N LEU A 278 17.53 -6.51 -0.91
CA LEU A 278 16.07 -6.63 -0.96
C LEU A 278 15.62 -8.03 -1.41
N LYS A 279 16.28 -8.59 -2.43
CA LYS A 279 16.07 -9.98 -2.89
C LYS A 279 16.28 -10.98 -1.75
N LYS A 280 17.35 -10.83 -0.95
CA LYS A 280 17.60 -11.73 0.20
C LYS A 280 16.43 -11.68 1.20
N ARG A 281 15.91 -10.49 1.50
CA ARG A 281 14.73 -10.32 2.37
C ARG A 281 13.47 -10.92 1.76
N CYS A 282 13.24 -10.72 0.47
CA CYS A 282 12.13 -11.34 -0.28
C CYS A 282 12.14 -12.88 -0.19
N ILE A 283 13.32 -13.50 -0.22
CA ILE A 283 13.46 -14.96 -0.10
C ILE A 283 13.18 -15.40 1.34
N ALA A 284 13.64 -14.63 2.34
CA ALA A 284 13.38 -14.93 3.74
C ALA A 284 11.89 -14.85 4.10
N ALA A 285 11.17 -13.81 3.63
CA ALA A 285 9.73 -13.63 3.88
C ALA A 285 8.90 -14.84 3.42
N VAL A 286 9.24 -15.40 2.24
CA VAL A 286 8.54 -16.56 1.66
C VAL A 286 8.77 -17.83 2.46
N ALA A 287 9.96 -18.00 3.04
CA ALA A 287 10.25 -19.13 3.92
C ALA A 287 9.41 -19.08 5.20
N GLY A 288 8.95 -17.90 5.61
CA GLY A 288 8.03 -17.69 6.73
C GLY A 288 6.57 -18.08 6.45
N GLY A 289 6.22 -18.50 5.23
CA GLY A 289 4.88 -18.97 4.90
C GLY A 289 3.89 -17.88 4.46
N GLU A 290 4.34 -16.64 4.25
CA GLU A 290 3.50 -15.57 3.72
C GLU A 290 3.19 -15.85 2.24
N ARG A 291 1.89 -16.05 1.92
CA ARG A 291 1.42 -16.48 0.59
C ARG A 291 0.58 -15.45 -0.16
N ALA A 292 0.54 -14.20 0.31
CA ALA A 292 -0.30 -13.18 -0.34
C ALA A 292 0.18 -12.91 -1.78
N HIS A 293 -0.79 -12.82 -2.70
CA HIS A 293 -0.57 -12.52 -4.12
C HIS A 293 0.25 -11.23 -4.31
N THR A 294 -0.06 -10.20 -3.51
CA THR A 294 0.66 -8.91 -3.48
C THR A 294 2.16 -9.08 -3.25
N GLN A 295 2.59 -10.04 -2.43
CA GLN A 295 4.02 -10.30 -2.23
C GLN A 295 4.69 -10.92 -3.44
N ALA A 296 4.00 -11.78 -4.18
CA ALA A 296 4.54 -12.35 -5.42
C ALA A 296 4.83 -11.23 -6.45
N GLU A 297 3.92 -10.26 -6.58
CA GLU A 297 4.10 -9.10 -7.45
C GLU A 297 5.27 -8.21 -7.00
N LEU A 298 5.34 -7.89 -5.70
CA LEU A 298 6.45 -7.11 -5.15
C LEU A 298 7.80 -7.78 -5.42
N ARG A 299 7.87 -9.09 -5.22
CA ARG A 299 9.07 -9.88 -5.51
C ARG A 299 9.41 -9.86 -6.99
N ALA A 300 8.42 -10.04 -7.86
CA ALA A 300 8.62 -9.99 -9.30
C ALA A 300 9.24 -8.64 -9.72
N PHE A 301 8.78 -7.52 -9.16
CA PHE A 301 9.38 -6.21 -9.41
C PHE A 301 10.85 -6.11 -9.01
N VAL A 302 11.25 -6.69 -7.88
CA VAL A 302 12.66 -6.71 -7.45
C VAL A 302 13.52 -7.51 -8.43
N TRP A 303 13.03 -8.67 -8.86
CA TRP A 303 13.71 -9.51 -9.84
C TRP A 303 13.84 -8.84 -11.22
N GLN A 304 12.79 -8.16 -11.67
CA GLN A 304 12.80 -7.39 -12.92
C GLN A 304 13.86 -6.28 -12.89
N ASP A 305 13.84 -5.44 -11.85
CA ASP A 305 14.80 -4.34 -11.74
C ASP A 305 16.24 -4.89 -11.60
N LEU A 306 16.46 -5.96 -10.83
CA LEU A 306 17.77 -6.59 -10.71
C LEU A 306 18.27 -7.14 -12.06
N ALA A 307 17.39 -7.76 -12.85
CA ALA A 307 17.74 -8.26 -14.17
C ALA A 307 18.20 -7.15 -15.12
N LEU A 308 17.49 -6.02 -15.13
CA LEU A 308 17.85 -4.85 -15.93
C LEU A 308 19.20 -4.28 -15.50
N MET A 309 19.45 -4.18 -14.20
CA MET A 309 20.74 -3.71 -13.67
C MET A 309 21.90 -4.66 -14.03
N CYS A 310 21.71 -5.98 -13.90
CA CYS A 310 22.71 -6.97 -14.31
C CYS A 310 23.01 -6.88 -15.82
N ALA A 311 21.98 -6.72 -16.66
CA ALA A 311 22.17 -6.58 -18.10
C ALA A 311 22.94 -5.31 -18.46
N GLN A 312 22.63 -4.18 -17.82
CA GLN A 312 23.37 -2.92 -18.00
C GLN A 312 24.83 -3.04 -17.55
N ALA A 313 25.12 -3.83 -16.52
CA ALA A 313 26.47 -4.11 -16.05
C ALA A 313 27.24 -5.15 -16.89
N GLY A 314 26.63 -5.69 -17.96
CA GLY A 314 27.23 -6.74 -18.80
C GLY A 314 27.16 -8.16 -18.22
N ASP A 315 26.53 -8.34 -17.06
CA ASP A 315 26.33 -9.65 -16.43
C ASP A 315 25.08 -10.34 -16.97
N HIS A 316 25.15 -10.75 -18.25
CA HIS A 316 24.02 -11.34 -18.96
C HIS A 316 23.57 -12.69 -18.37
N ALA A 317 24.46 -13.42 -17.70
CA ALA A 317 24.13 -14.71 -17.08
C ALA A 317 23.19 -14.51 -15.89
N ASN A 318 23.54 -13.62 -14.95
CA ASN A 318 22.67 -13.32 -13.82
C ASN A 318 21.39 -12.58 -14.25
N ALA A 319 21.47 -11.73 -15.28
CA ALA A 319 20.30 -11.06 -15.83
C ALA A 319 19.24 -12.08 -16.31
N ARG A 320 19.66 -13.13 -17.03
CA ARG A 320 18.78 -14.22 -17.49
C ARG A 320 18.12 -14.97 -16.33
N VAL A 321 18.88 -15.32 -15.29
CA VAL A 321 18.32 -15.97 -14.10
C VAL A 321 17.26 -15.10 -13.45
N CYS A 322 17.51 -13.79 -13.34
CA CYS A 322 16.59 -12.86 -12.70
C CYS A 322 15.28 -12.70 -13.48
N VAL A 323 15.30 -12.61 -14.82
CA VAL A 323 14.05 -12.53 -15.61
C VAL A 323 13.24 -13.82 -15.58
N VAL A 324 13.88 -14.99 -15.51
CA VAL A 324 13.19 -16.28 -15.36
C VAL A 324 12.43 -16.32 -14.04
N GLU A 325 13.05 -15.90 -12.94
CA GLU A 325 12.38 -15.81 -11.64
C GLU A 325 11.24 -14.78 -11.64
N ALA A 326 11.42 -13.63 -12.29
CA ALA A 326 10.35 -12.65 -12.44
C ALA A 326 9.14 -13.24 -13.19
N LEU A 327 9.36 -13.89 -14.33
CA LEU A 327 8.30 -14.54 -15.11
C LEU A 327 7.64 -15.70 -14.36
N ARG A 328 8.40 -16.45 -13.57
CA ARG A 328 7.84 -17.54 -12.75
C ARG A 328 6.86 -17.01 -11.70
N LEU A 329 7.11 -15.82 -11.15
CA LEU A 329 6.24 -15.19 -10.17
C LEU A 329 5.01 -14.54 -10.81
N THR A 330 5.16 -13.87 -11.95
CA THR A 330 4.07 -13.17 -12.65
C THR A 330 4.13 -13.41 -14.18
N PRO A 331 3.72 -14.60 -14.67
CA PRO A 331 3.87 -14.95 -16.08
C PRO A 331 3.03 -14.09 -17.05
N TRP A 332 1.99 -13.42 -16.53
CA TRP A 332 1.11 -12.51 -17.26
C TRP A 332 1.57 -11.04 -17.22
N ASP A 333 2.59 -10.68 -16.44
CA ASP A 333 3.01 -9.28 -16.31
C ASP A 333 3.79 -8.82 -17.55
N ALA A 334 3.23 -7.87 -18.29
CA ALA A 334 3.86 -7.26 -19.46
C ALA A 334 5.25 -6.66 -19.14
N ARG A 335 5.47 -6.16 -17.92
CA ARG A 335 6.78 -5.61 -17.51
C ARG A 335 7.85 -6.69 -17.42
N ALA A 336 7.50 -7.89 -16.97
CA ALA A 336 8.42 -9.02 -16.95
C ALA A 336 8.87 -9.39 -18.37
N HIS A 337 7.95 -9.43 -19.32
CA HIS A 337 8.27 -9.69 -20.74
C HIS A 337 9.11 -8.58 -21.38
N VAL A 338 8.85 -7.31 -21.06
CA VAL A 338 9.71 -6.19 -21.49
C VAL A 338 11.13 -6.34 -20.93
N ALA A 339 11.27 -6.75 -19.67
CA ALA A 339 12.58 -6.99 -19.07
C ALA A 339 13.33 -8.12 -19.80
N VAL A 340 12.64 -9.21 -20.15
CA VAL A 340 13.21 -10.31 -20.96
C VAL A 340 13.74 -9.78 -22.29
N GLY A 341 12.93 -9.02 -23.03
CA GLY A 341 13.34 -8.41 -24.30
C GLY A 341 14.61 -7.57 -24.17
N ARG A 342 14.67 -6.69 -23.16
CA ARG A 342 15.85 -5.85 -22.89
C ARG A 342 17.09 -6.65 -22.51
N VAL A 343 16.94 -7.72 -21.72
CA VAL A 343 18.06 -8.61 -21.36
C VAL A 343 18.60 -9.34 -22.59
N HIS A 344 17.73 -9.78 -23.50
CA HIS A 344 18.15 -10.42 -24.75
C HIS A 344 18.81 -9.44 -25.72
N GLU A 345 18.26 -8.23 -25.86
CA GLU A 345 18.84 -7.16 -26.68
C GLU A 345 20.25 -6.81 -26.21
N ALA A 346 20.43 -6.59 -24.89
CA ALA A 346 21.75 -6.31 -24.31
C ALA A 346 22.75 -7.46 -24.55
N ALA A 347 22.31 -8.71 -24.41
CA ALA A 347 23.15 -9.87 -24.67
C ALA A 347 23.51 -10.03 -26.16
N GLY A 348 22.59 -9.68 -27.06
CA GLY A 348 22.84 -9.70 -28.50
C GLY A 348 23.82 -8.60 -28.93
N ALA A 349 23.66 -7.39 -28.38
CA ALA A 349 24.58 -6.27 -28.63
C ALA A 349 26.01 -6.55 -28.16
N ALA A 350 26.19 -7.29 -27.05
CA ALA A 350 27.49 -7.68 -26.55
C ALA A 350 28.17 -8.81 -27.37
N ALA A 351 27.40 -9.55 -28.16
CA ALA A 351 27.89 -10.65 -29.00
C ALA A 351 28.25 -10.21 -30.42
N ALA A 352 27.79 -9.03 -30.85
CA ALA A 352 28.05 -8.44 -32.17
C ALA A 352 29.37 -7.64 -32.18
#